data_AF-A0A950YCN8-F1
#
_entry.id   AF-A0A950YCN8-F1
#
_cell.length_a   1.000
_cell.length_b   1.000
_cell.length_c   1.000
_cell.angle_alpha   90.00
_cell.angle_beta   90.00
_cell.angle_gamma   90.00
#
_symmetry.space_group_name_H-M   'P 1'
#
loop_
_entity.id
_entity.type
_entity.pdbx_description
1 polymer ?
#
loop_
_entity_poly.entity_id
_entity_poly.type
_entity_poly.pdbx_seq_one_letter_code
_entity_poly.pdbx_strand_id
1 'polypeptide(L)'
;MRPFLLTSTSQFRAPSPPALTSAQYAADFNETKAYGALDSGVRTPEQTAIAQFWNANAINVDNQTLRDIATQHGMDLVDTVRLLAMGDLVMTDAGMACFDSKYTYQQWRPVTAIRNADLAGNPATTADPTWSPLLTTPNHPEYPAQHGCITSALAQVIATALGTDTINATIPGAQAGTTTLTTQTFATVRDLTAQLVNARVWAGLHFRTSVLARETPGPHVANWTLQRYFQPTDQDDDNDRS
;
A
#
# COMPACT_ATOMS: atom_id res chain seq x y z
N MET A 1 -18.72 -1.50 -7.73
CA MET A 1 -19.11 -1.80 -6.34
C MET A 1 -19.55 -0.52 -5.66
N ARG A 2 -20.44 -0.58 -4.68
CA ARG A 2 -20.87 0.58 -3.88
C ARG A 2 -19.88 0.76 -2.70
N PRO A 3 -19.24 1.92 -2.51
CA PRO A 3 -18.41 2.17 -1.34
C PRO A 3 -19.24 2.15 -0.05
N PHE A 4 -18.59 1.90 1.08
CA PHE A 4 -19.22 1.92 2.39
C PHE A 4 -19.41 3.35 2.92
N LEU A 5 -18.36 4.16 2.86
CA LEU A 5 -18.27 5.49 3.47
C LEU A 5 -18.08 6.60 2.42
N LEU A 6 -17.37 6.32 1.33
CA LEU A 6 -17.19 7.23 0.22
C LEU A 6 -18.48 7.45 -0.58
N THR A 7 -18.61 8.64 -1.16
CA THR A 7 -19.72 8.99 -2.06
C THR A 7 -19.62 8.29 -3.42
N SER A 8 -18.40 8.03 -3.88
CA SER A 8 -18.10 7.29 -5.13
C SER A 8 -16.70 6.69 -5.05
N THR A 9 -16.43 5.65 -5.85
CA THR A 9 -15.08 5.07 -5.95
C THR A 9 -14.06 6.06 -6.51
N SER A 10 -14.51 7.03 -7.29
CA SER A 10 -13.66 8.05 -7.90
C SER A 10 -13.35 9.24 -7.00
N GLN A 11 -13.95 9.32 -5.80
CA GLN A 11 -13.84 10.49 -4.92
C GLN A 11 -12.38 10.85 -4.59
N PHE A 12 -11.52 9.83 -4.45
CA PHE A 12 -10.08 9.97 -4.21
C PHE A 12 -9.27 9.24 -5.28
N ARG A 13 -9.68 9.38 -6.55
CA ARG A 13 -8.90 8.88 -7.68
C ARG A 13 -7.49 9.51 -7.66
N ALA A 14 -6.47 8.68 -7.83
CA ALA A 14 -5.09 9.13 -7.94
C ALA A 14 -4.91 10.10 -9.12
N PRO A 15 -3.95 11.04 -9.06
CA PRO A 15 -3.62 11.90 -10.19
C PRO A 15 -3.19 11.05 -11.40
N SER A 16 -3.26 11.61 -12.61
CA SER A 16 -2.83 10.87 -13.79
C SER A 16 -1.36 10.43 -13.71
N PRO A 17 -1.03 9.21 -14.16
CA PRO A 17 0.33 8.73 -14.16
C PRO A 17 1.22 9.55 -15.12
N PRO A 18 2.55 9.53 -14.94
CA PRO A 18 3.47 10.16 -15.89
C PRO A 18 3.25 9.63 -17.31
N ALA A 19 3.34 10.52 -18.30
CA ALA A 19 3.31 10.12 -19.70
C ALA A 19 4.48 9.17 -20.02
N LEU A 20 4.26 8.16 -20.87
CA LEU A 20 5.28 7.17 -21.21
C LEU A 20 6.53 7.79 -21.84
N THR A 21 6.41 8.94 -22.49
CA THR A 21 7.51 9.70 -23.11
C THR A 21 8.22 10.66 -22.16
N SER A 22 7.76 10.77 -20.90
CA SER A 22 8.31 11.72 -19.93
C SER A 22 9.63 11.25 -19.31
N ALA A 23 10.43 12.20 -18.82
CA ALA A 23 11.63 11.91 -18.05
C ALA A 23 11.32 11.19 -16.72
N GLN A 24 10.20 11.52 -16.06
CA GLN A 24 9.80 10.85 -14.83
C GLN A 24 9.49 9.37 -15.07
N TYR A 25 8.76 9.05 -16.15
CA TYR A 25 8.51 7.65 -16.51
C TYR A 25 9.82 6.90 -16.77
N ALA A 26 10.76 7.50 -17.51
CA ALA A 26 12.06 6.88 -17.77
C ALA A 26 12.87 6.65 -16.49
N ALA A 27 12.83 7.58 -15.52
CA ALA A 27 13.50 7.42 -14.24
C ALA A 27 12.92 6.23 -13.44
N ASP A 28 11.60 6.19 -13.30
CA ASP A 28 10.92 5.10 -12.60
C ASP A 28 11.14 3.75 -13.29
N PHE A 29 11.08 3.74 -14.62
CA PHE A 29 11.33 2.56 -15.44
C PHE A 29 12.73 2.01 -15.19
N ASN A 30 13.75 2.87 -15.25
CA ASN A 30 15.14 2.45 -15.11
C ASN A 30 15.44 2.01 -13.66
N GLU A 31 14.83 2.66 -12.66
CA GLU A 31 14.89 2.21 -11.27
C GLU A 31 14.30 0.79 -11.13
N THR A 32 13.06 0.58 -11.58
CA THR A 32 12.40 -0.74 -11.47
C THR A 32 13.10 -1.80 -12.31
N LYS A 33 13.65 -1.45 -13.48
CA LYS A 33 14.44 -2.38 -14.31
C LYS A 33 15.68 -2.86 -13.57
N ALA A 34 16.42 -1.94 -12.94
CA ALA A 34 17.65 -2.25 -12.22
C ALA A 34 17.38 -3.00 -10.90
N TYR A 35 16.48 -2.49 -10.07
CA TYR A 35 16.23 -3.02 -8.73
C TYR A 35 15.14 -4.08 -8.67
N GLY A 36 14.30 -4.22 -9.68
CA GLY A 36 13.15 -5.13 -9.69
C GLY A 36 13.41 -6.46 -10.40
N ALA A 37 14.52 -6.58 -11.12
CA ALA A 37 14.88 -7.79 -11.87
C ALA A 37 15.05 -9.01 -10.94
N LEU A 38 14.63 -10.20 -11.40
CA LEU A 38 14.81 -11.45 -10.67
C LEU A 38 16.28 -11.67 -10.26
N ASP A 39 17.19 -11.40 -11.18
CA ASP A 39 18.65 -11.54 -11.10
C ASP A 39 19.37 -10.19 -10.93
N SER A 40 18.70 -9.20 -10.35
CA SER A 40 19.25 -7.85 -10.15
C SER A 40 20.66 -7.86 -9.52
N GLY A 41 21.62 -7.22 -10.19
CA GLY A 41 22.99 -7.03 -9.69
C GLY A 41 23.16 -5.86 -8.70
N VAL A 42 22.14 -5.05 -8.45
CA VAL A 42 22.23 -3.85 -7.57
C VAL A 42 21.36 -3.92 -6.32
N ARG A 43 20.28 -4.70 -6.34
CA ARG A 43 19.41 -4.97 -5.18
C ARG A 43 20.16 -5.81 -4.14
N THR A 44 20.23 -5.33 -2.91
CA THR A 44 20.91 -6.05 -1.83
C THR A 44 20.10 -7.26 -1.34
N PRO A 45 20.72 -8.20 -0.61
CA PRO A 45 19.99 -9.30 0.04
C PRO A 45 18.90 -8.80 0.99
N GLU A 46 19.16 -7.74 1.76
CA GLU A 46 18.18 -7.12 2.65
C GLU A 46 16.98 -6.56 1.89
N GLN A 47 17.23 -5.84 0.78
CA GLN A 47 16.17 -5.32 -0.07
C GLN A 47 15.31 -6.44 -0.68
N THR A 48 15.94 -7.57 -1.02
CA THR A 48 15.25 -8.78 -1.48
C THR A 48 14.37 -9.36 -0.36
N ALA A 49 14.90 -9.47 0.86
CA ALA A 49 14.14 -9.96 2.01
C ALA A 49 12.94 -9.04 2.33
N ILE A 50 13.12 -7.73 2.28
CA ILE A 50 12.02 -6.76 2.45
C ILE A 50 10.99 -6.88 1.33
N ALA A 51 11.41 -7.01 0.07
CA ALA A 51 10.47 -7.21 -1.05
C ALA A 51 9.61 -8.47 -0.86
N GLN A 52 10.22 -9.56 -0.41
CA GLN A 52 9.54 -10.83 -0.14
C GLN A 52 8.64 -10.76 1.10
N PHE A 53 9.06 -10.05 2.15
CA PHE A 53 8.25 -9.78 3.35
C PHE A 53 6.90 -9.17 2.98
N TRP A 54 6.90 -8.15 2.12
CA TRP A 54 5.68 -7.46 1.67
C TRP A 54 4.89 -8.22 0.59
N ASN A 55 5.26 -9.45 0.23
CA ASN A 55 4.49 -10.29 -0.70
C ASN A 55 3.27 -10.97 -0.04
N ALA A 56 2.99 -10.65 1.22
CA ALA A 56 1.85 -11.20 1.93
C ALA A 56 0.52 -10.73 1.33
N ASN A 57 -0.54 -11.51 1.58
CA ASN A 57 -1.89 -11.04 1.35
C ASN A 57 -2.18 -9.90 2.34
N ALA A 58 -2.31 -8.68 1.83
CA ALA A 58 -2.45 -7.47 2.66
C ALA A 58 -3.69 -7.57 3.55
N ILE A 59 -4.83 -8.02 3.03
CA ILE A 59 -6.08 -8.11 3.81
C ILE A 59 -5.91 -9.01 5.04
N ASN A 60 -5.30 -10.19 4.87
CA ASN A 60 -5.07 -11.13 5.98
C ASN A 60 -4.09 -10.56 7.01
N VAL A 61 -2.99 -9.96 6.54
CA VAL A 61 -1.96 -9.35 7.39
C VAL A 61 -2.54 -8.17 8.17
N ASP A 62 -3.26 -7.29 7.50
CA ASP A 62 -3.82 -6.08 8.10
C ASP A 62 -4.90 -6.43 9.14
N ASN A 63 -5.75 -7.43 8.85
CA ASN A 63 -6.71 -7.96 9.82
C ASN A 63 -6.04 -8.57 11.04
N GLN A 64 -4.93 -9.30 10.86
CA GLN A 64 -4.15 -9.82 11.97
C GLN A 64 -3.54 -8.68 12.79
N THR A 65 -2.95 -7.68 12.13
CA THR A 65 -2.37 -6.52 12.79
C THR A 65 -3.38 -5.77 13.65
N LEU A 66 -4.62 -5.55 13.18
CA LEU A 66 -5.65 -4.89 13.99
C LEU A 66 -5.98 -5.67 15.28
N ARG A 67 -6.06 -7.00 15.21
CA ARG A 67 -6.25 -7.87 16.39
C ARG A 67 -5.07 -7.81 17.34
N ASP A 68 -3.85 -7.79 16.79
CA ASP A 68 -2.63 -7.70 17.57
C ASP A 68 -2.53 -6.34 18.28
N ILE A 69 -2.90 -5.23 17.62
CA ILE A 69 -3.00 -3.90 18.23
C ILE A 69 -4.00 -3.87 19.38
N ALA A 70 -5.22 -4.39 19.17
CA ALA A 70 -6.22 -4.45 20.23
C ALA A 70 -5.70 -5.20 21.47
N THR A 71 -5.03 -6.33 21.25
CA THR A 71 -4.43 -7.15 22.31
C THR A 71 -3.26 -6.42 22.99
N GLN A 72 -2.35 -5.84 22.21
CA GLN A 72 -1.16 -5.12 22.68
C GLN A 72 -1.53 -3.94 23.59
N HIS A 73 -2.64 -3.26 23.29
CA HIS A 73 -3.10 -2.09 24.03
C HIS A 73 -4.18 -2.40 25.08
N GLY A 74 -4.53 -3.67 25.28
CA GLY A 74 -5.52 -4.07 26.27
C GLY A 74 -6.91 -3.44 26.04
N MET A 75 -7.28 -3.24 24.77
CA MET A 75 -8.57 -2.65 24.40
C MET A 75 -9.74 -3.52 24.90
N ASP A 76 -10.80 -2.87 25.37
CA ASP A 76 -12.02 -3.59 25.74
C ASP A 76 -12.81 -4.04 24.49
N LEU A 77 -13.96 -4.68 24.71
CA LEU A 77 -14.80 -5.17 23.62
C LEU A 77 -15.26 -4.03 22.68
N VAL A 78 -15.68 -2.89 23.23
CA VAL A 78 -16.23 -1.78 22.45
C VAL A 78 -15.13 -1.13 21.62
N ASP A 79 -13.97 -0.88 22.23
CA ASP A 79 -12.81 -0.32 21.54
C ASP A 79 -12.26 -1.27 20.46
N THR A 80 -12.22 -2.58 20.74
CA THR A 80 -11.80 -3.58 19.76
C THR A 80 -12.75 -3.63 18.57
N VAL A 81 -14.07 -3.63 18.81
CA VAL A 81 -15.08 -3.61 17.74
C VAL A 81 -14.96 -2.33 16.91
N ARG A 82 -14.75 -1.18 17.56
CA ARG A 82 -14.55 0.10 16.89
C ARG A 82 -13.29 0.06 16.00
N LEU A 83 -12.16 -0.42 16.51
CA LEU A 83 -10.90 -0.54 15.76
C LEU A 83 -11.06 -1.43 14.51
N LEU A 84 -11.69 -2.60 14.66
CA LEU A 84 -11.91 -3.51 13.53
C LEU A 84 -12.87 -2.91 12.50
N ALA A 85 -13.95 -2.28 12.94
CA ALA A 85 -14.90 -1.59 12.06
C ALA A 85 -14.24 -0.43 11.29
N MET A 86 -13.39 0.37 11.97
CA MET A 86 -12.56 1.39 11.32
C MET A 86 -11.68 0.75 10.25
N GLY A 87 -10.94 -0.30 10.60
CA GLY A 87 -10.03 -1.00 9.68
C GLY A 87 -10.75 -1.49 8.43
N ASP A 88 -11.75 -2.36 8.60
CA ASP A 88 -12.43 -3.01 7.49
C ASP A 88 -13.12 -2.01 6.54
N LEU A 89 -13.84 -1.02 7.09
CA LEU A 89 -14.58 -0.07 6.26
C LEU A 89 -13.63 0.89 5.52
N VAL A 90 -12.64 1.44 6.22
CA VAL A 90 -11.72 2.43 5.65
C VAL A 90 -10.78 1.79 4.63
N MET A 91 -10.21 0.63 4.96
CA MET A 91 -9.30 -0.08 4.04
C MET A 91 -10.03 -0.59 2.80
N THR A 92 -11.28 -1.03 2.93
CA THR A 92 -12.09 -1.47 1.78
C THR A 92 -12.33 -0.31 0.81
N ASP A 93 -12.76 0.85 1.32
CA ASP A 93 -12.99 2.04 0.49
C ASP A 93 -11.68 2.57 -0.14
N ALA A 94 -10.56 2.51 0.58
CA ALA A 94 -9.23 2.83 0.04
C ALA A 94 -8.85 1.89 -1.10
N GLY A 95 -9.09 0.58 -0.94
CA GLY A 95 -8.91 -0.42 -1.99
C GLY A 95 -9.78 -0.14 -3.21
N MET A 96 -11.04 0.26 -3.01
CA MET A 96 -11.97 0.62 -4.08
C MET A 96 -11.52 1.85 -4.87
N ALA A 97 -11.08 2.92 -4.19
CA ALA A 97 -10.55 4.12 -4.84
C ALA A 97 -9.25 3.86 -5.62
N CYS A 98 -8.42 2.96 -5.08
CA CYS A 98 -7.20 2.52 -5.73
C CYS A 98 -7.51 1.71 -7.01
N PHE A 99 -8.51 0.82 -6.97
CA PHE A 99 -8.95 0.06 -8.14
C PHE A 99 -9.66 0.90 -9.19
N ASP A 100 -10.44 1.90 -8.77
CA ASP A 100 -11.02 2.90 -9.67
C ASP A 100 -9.92 3.58 -10.51
N SER A 101 -8.83 4.01 -9.85
CA SER A 101 -7.67 4.59 -10.52
C SER A 101 -7.00 3.60 -11.47
N LYS A 102 -6.80 2.34 -11.06
CA LYS A 102 -6.22 1.28 -11.90
C LYS A 102 -6.96 1.07 -13.21
N TYR A 103 -8.28 0.98 -13.14
CA TYR A 103 -9.10 0.75 -14.33
C TYR A 103 -9.42 2.03 -15.10
N THR A 104 -9.22 3.20 -14.51
CA THR A 104 -9.25 4.47 -15.25
C THR A 104 -8.00 4.65 -16.12
N TYR A 105 -6.82 4.33 -15.60
CA TYR A 105 -5.55 4.61 -16.29
C TYR A 105 -4.97 3.41 -17.04
N GLN A 106 -5.33 2.18 -16.67
CA GLN A 106 -4.93 0.93 -17.33
C GLN A 106 -3.43 0.80 -17.64
N GLN A 107 -2.58 1.36 -16.76
CA GLN A 107 -1.13 1.32 -16.95
C GLN A 107 -0.59 -0.11 -16.95
N TRP A 108 0.28 -0.40 -17.91
CA TRP A 108 0.97 -1.67 -18.03
C TRP A 108 1.94 -1.93 -16.86
N ARG A 109 2.16 -3.20 -16.54
CA ARG A 109 3.08 -3.63 -15.48
C ARG A 109 4.54 -3.51 -15.91
N PRO A 110 5.51 -3.39 -14.97
CA PRO A 110 6.93 -3.30 -15.32
C PRO A 110 7.41 -4.43 -16.23
N VAL A 111 6.97 -5.67 -16.02
CA VAL A 111 7.32 -6.80 -16.91
C VAL A 111 6.91 -6.58 -18.35
N THR A 112 5.72 -6.02 -18.58
CA THR A 112 5.23 -5.71 -19.93
C THR A 112 5.95 -4.49 -20.49
N ALA A 113 6.07 -3.43 -19.70
CA ALA A 113 6.72 -2.19 -20.10
C ALA A 113 8.20 -2.39 -20.47
N ILE A 114 8.95 -3.12 -19.64
CA ILE A 114 10.39 -3.34 -19.83
C ILE A 114 10.67 -4.22 -21.04
N ARG A 115 9.87 -5.26 -21.26
CA ARG A 115 10.02 -6.14 -22.43
C ARG A 115 9.68 -5.46 -23.75
N ASN A 116 8.86 -4.41 -23.71
CA ASN A 116 8.31 -3.73 -24.89
C ASN A 116 8.57 -2.21 -24.85
N ALA A 117 9.70 -1.78 -24.29
CA ALA A 117 9.96 -0.35 -24.08
C ALA A 117 10.10 0.43 -25.40
N ASP A 118 10.41 -0.26 -26.49
CA ASP A 118 10.40 0.27 -27.86
C ASP A 118 9.02 0.76 -28.30
N LEU A 119 7.92 0.21 -27.76
CA LEU A 119 6.56 0.66 -28.04
C LEU A 119 6.20 1.99 -27.34
N ALA A 120 6.96 2.41 -26.33
CA ALA A 120 6.67 3.61 -25.53
C ALA A 120 7.10 4.92 -26.20
N GLY A 121 7.93 4.85 -27.25
CA GLY A 121 8.48 6.04 -27.93
C GLY A 121 9.40 6.88 -27.04
N ASN A 122 9.96 6.32 -25.98
CA ASN A 122 10.84 7.03 -25.05
C ASN A 122 12.32 6.62 -25.27
N PRO A 123 13.17 7.52 -25.78
CA PRO A 123 14.58 7.18 -26.06
C PRO A 123 15.42 6.94 -24.80
N ALA A 124 14.93 7.30 -23.62
CA ALA A 124 15.60 7.07 -22.34
C ALA A 124 15.23 5.73 -21.69
N THR A 125 14.44 4.89 -22.36
CA THR A 125 14.10 3.53 -21.92
C THR A 125 14.56 2.50 -22.94
N THR A 126 15.23 1.46 -22.48
CA THR A 126 15.74 0.38 -23.34
C THR A 126 14.98 -0.91 -23.06
N ALA A 127 14.45 -1.54 -24.10
CA ALA A 127 13.75 -2.81 -23.98
C ALA A 127 14.70 -3.91 -23.50
N ASP A 128 14.17 -4.83 -22.70
CA ASP A 128 14.83 -6.08 -22.33
C ASP A 128 13.79 -7.21 -22.41
N PRO A 129 13.74 -7.95 -23.53
CA PRO A 129 12.75 -9.01 -23.76
C PRO A 129 12.82 -10.16 -22.75
N THR A 130 13.97 -10.34 -22.08
CA THR A 130 14.20 -11.43 -21.13
C THR A 130 13.94 -11.05 -19.68
N TRP A 131 13.80 -9.75 -19.40
CA TRP A 131 13.60 -9.23 -18.05
C TRP A 131 12.42 -9.91 -17.35
N SER A 132 12.61 -10.32 -16.10
CA SER A 132 11.55 -10.88 -15.26
C SER A 132 11.59 -10.21 -13.89
N PRO A 133 10.43 -9.94 -13.27
CA PRO A 133 10.39 -9.35 -11.94
C PRO A 133 10.82 -10.37 -10.88
N LEU A 134 11.29 -9.88 -9.72
CA LEU A 134 11.58 -10.72 -8.56
C LEU A 134 10.34 -11.52 -8.11
N LEU A 135 9.18 -10.87 -8.07
CA LEU A 135 7.92 -11.48 -7.65
C LEU A 135 6.92 -11.59 -8.80
N THR A 136 6.06 -12.61 -8.73
CA THR A 136 4.99 -12.82 -9.70
C THR A 136 4.09 -11.59 -9.80
N THR A 137 3.92 -11.09 -11.01
CA THR A 137 3.10 -9.90 -11.28
C THR A 137 1.61 -10.21 -11.06
N PRO A 138 0.90 -9.45 -10.20
CA PRO A 138 -0.54 -9.63 -10.02
C PRO A 138 -1.34 -9.25 -11.27
N ASN A 139 -2.45 -9.95 -11.49
CA ASN A 139 -3.32 -9.86 -12.68
C ASN A 139 -4.27 -8.66 -12.70
N HIS A 140 -3.75 -7.46 -12.49
CA HIS A 140 -4.49 -6.20 -12.59
C HIS A 140 -3.56 -5.04 -13.00
N PRO A 141 -4.11 -3.90 -13.48
CA PRO A 141 -3.30 -2.75 -13.91
C PRO A 141 -2.34 -2.24 -12.82
N GLU A 142 -1.28 -1.56 -13.26
CA GLU A 142 -0.15 -1.18 -12.43
C GLU A 142 -0.48 -0.02 -11.47
N TYR A 143 -1.10 1.05 -11.97
CA TYR A 143 -1.12 2.34 -11.30
C TYR A 143 -2.45 2.67 -10.60
N PRO A 144 -2.46 3.11 -9.33
CA PRO A 144 -1.34 3.16 -8.37
C PRO A 144 -1.17 1.82 -7.63
N ALA A 145 -0.14 1.68 -6.80
CA ALA A 145 0.15 0.44 -6.08
C ALA A 145 -0.86 0.15 -4.95
N GLN A 146 -1.65 -0.92 -5.08
CA GLN A 146 -2.75 -1.23 -4.16
C GLN A 146 -2.32 -1.61 -2.74
N HIS A 147 -1.29 -2.45 -2.58
CA HIS A 147 -0.72 -2.71 -1.25
C HIS A 147 -0.43 -1.40 -0.51
N GLY A 148 0.11 -0.41 -1.23
CA GLY A 148 0.32 0.92 -0.70
C GLY A 148 -0.95 1.62 -0.21
N CYS A 149 -2.02 1.59 -1.02
CA CYS A 149 -3.31 2.21 -0.69
C CYS A 149 -3.89 1.64 0.61
N ILE A 150 -3.95 0.30 0.71
CA ILE A 150 -4.57 -0.42 1.84
C ILE A 150 -3.73 -0.27 3.11
N THR A 151 -2.43 -0.56 3.04
CA THR A 151 -1.56 -0.55 4.22
C THR A 151 -1.33 0.86 4.76
N SER A 152 -1.36 1.90 3.92
CA SER A 152 -1.41 3.29 4.41
C SER A 152 -2.70 3.59 5.15
N ALA A 153 -3.85 3.12 4.66
CA ALA A 153 -5.13 3.32 5.32
C ALA A 153 -5.17 2.61 6.68
N LEU A 154 -4.64 1.38 6.76
CA LEU A 154 -4.42 0.66 8.03
C LEU A 154 -3.61 1.51 9.02
N ALA A 155 -2.46 2.04 8.58
CA ALA A 155 -1.59 2.82 9.45
C ALA A 155 -2.31 4.06 10.03
N GLN A 156 -3.14 4.73 9.23
CA GLN A 156 -3.95 5.86 9.68
C GLN A 156 -5.09 5.45 10.63
N VAL A 157 -5.70 4.28 10.40
CA VAL A 157 -6.70 3.71 11.33
C VAL A 157 -6.06 3.45 12.69
N ILE A 158 -4.89 2.79 12.73
CA ILE A 158 -4.18 2.50 13.98
C ILE A 158 -3.79 3.82 14.68
N ALA A 159 -3.20 4.77 13.96
CA ALA A 159 -2.81 6.05 14.53
C ALA A 159 -4.00 6.82 15.12
N THR A 160 -5.15 6.81 14.43
CA THR A 160 -6.38 7.44 14.90
C THR A 160 -6.92 6.75 16.15
N ALA A 161 -6.95 5.41 16.16
CA ALA A 161 -7.44 4.65 17.31
C ALA A 161 -6.55 4.83 18.56
N LEU A 162 -5.24 4.98 18.37
CA LEU A 162 -4.29 5.20 19.46
C LEU A 162 -4.10 6.68 19.83
N GLY A 163 -4.64 7.61 19.04
CA GLY A 163 -4.44 9.05 19.21
C GLY A 163 -2.99 9.51 19.04
N THR A 164 -2.17 8.77 18.28
CA THR A 164 -0.73 9.05 18.11
C THR A 164 -0.18 8.47 16.80
N ASP A 165 0.80 9.15 16.22
CA ASP A 165 1.56 8.64 15.05
C ASP A 165 2.61 7.59 15.44
N THR A 166 2.90 7.44 16.74
CA THR A 166 3.79 6.40 17.28
C THR A 166 2.99 5.12 17.55
N ILE A 167 2.74 4.37 16.48
CA ILE A 167 1.85 3.22 16.48
C ILE A 167 2.47 1.93 17.03
N ASN A 168 3.81 1.79 17.02
CA ASN A 168 4.53 0.57 17.43
C ASN A 168 3.89 -0.73 16.92
N ALA A 169 3.50 -0.75 15.64
CA ALA A 169 2.76 -1.84 15.03
C ALA A 169 3.71 -2.94 14.54
N THR A 170 3.42 -4.19 14.92
CA THR A 170 4.12 -5.36 14.37
C THR A 170 3.31 -5.94 13.22
N ILE A 171 3.94 -6.00 12.04
CA ILE A 171 3.34 -6.49 10.81
C ILE A 171 3.89 -7.89 10.52
N PRO A 172 3.03 -8.91 10.34
CA PRO A 172 3.47 -10.21 9.86
C PRO A 172 3.85 -10.16 8.38
N GLY A 173 4.95 -10.85 8.04
CA GLY A 173 5.43 -11.01 6.67
C GLY A 173 4.71 -12.11 5.91
N ALA A 174 5.05 -12.27 4.64
CA ALA A 174 4.55 -13.37 3.81
C ALA A 174 4.94 -14.73 4.42
N GLN A 175 3.95 -15.60 4.69
CA GLN A 175 4.23 -16.93 5.24
C GLN A 175 4.68 -17.94 4.18
N ALA A 176 4.48 -17.65 2.90
CA ALA A 176 4.91 -18.48 1.79
C ALA A 176 6.06 -17.80 1.02
N GLY A 177 7.02 -18.61 0.57
CA GLY A 177 8.16 -18.15 -0.24
C GLY A 177 9.49 -18.22 0.51
N THR A 178 10.44 -17.41 0.07
CA THR A 178 11.84 -17.42 0.55
C THR A 178 12.16 -16.30 1.55
N THR A 179 11.15 -15.57 2.05
CA THR A 179 11.41 -14.47 2.98
C THR A 179 12.06 -14.99 4.26
N THR A 180 13.11 -14.32 4.70
CA THR A 180 13.76 -14.56 6.00
C THR A 180 13.17 -13.69 7.11
N LEU A 181 12.39 -12.68 6.74
CA LEU A 181 11.69 -11.79 7.67
C LEU A 181 10.28 -12.33 7.89
N THR A 182 9.98 -12.72 9.13
CA THR A 182 8.68 -13.26 9.54
C THR A 182 7.77 -12.19 10.13
N THR A 183 8.34 -11.22 10.83
CA THR A 183 7.66 -10.03 11.36
C THR A 183 8.57 -8.81 11.25
N GLN A 184 7.99 -7.63 11.20
CA GLN A 184 8.68 -6.35 11.30
C GLN A 184 7.88 -5.43 12.20
N THR A 185 8.55 -4.71 13.10
CA THR A 185 7.91 -3.70 13.96
C THR A 185 8.25 -2.31 13.47
N PHE A 186 7.23 -1.47 13.33
CA PHE A 186 7.36 -0.08 12.88
C PHE A 186 6.93 0.88 13.98
N ALA A 187 7.83 1.78 14.36
CA ALA A 187 7.55 2.75 15.41
C ALA A 187 6.47 3.74 14.99
N THR A 188 6.54 4.24 13.74
CA THR A 188 5.61 5.26 13.24
C THR A 188 4.91 4.86 11.94
N VAL A 189 3.79 5.56 11.65
CA VAL A 189 3.13 5.49 10.33
C VAL A 189 4.12 5.73 9.19
N ARG A 190 5.04 6.68 9.37
CA ARG A 190 6.08 7.02 8.39
C ARG A 190 7.05 5.86 8.13
N ASP A 191 7.48 5.15 9.16
CA ASP A 191 8.45 4.05 9.00
C ASP A 191 7.85 2.88 8.21
N LEU A 192 6.61 2.51 8.56
CA LEU A 192 5.84 1.47 7.88
C LEU A 192 5.64 1.83 6.40
N THR A 193 5.20 3.05 6.15
CA THR A 193 4.93 3.54 4.79
C THR A 193 6.20 3.69 3.95
N ALA A 194 7.32 4.11 4.54
CA ALA A 194 8.60 4.27 3.85
C ALA A 194 9.19 2.93 3.38
N GLN A 195 9.13 1.89 4.22
CA GLN A 195 9.63 0.57 3.83
C GLN A 195 8.77 -0.04 2.70
N LEU A 196 7.44 0.05 2.82
CA LEU A 196 6.52 -0.50 1.82
C LEU A 196 6.73 0.12 0.43
N VAL A 197 6.95 1.44 0.36
CA VAL A 197 7.17 2.17 -0.90
C VAL A 197 8.35 1.60 -1.68
N ASN A 198 9.43 1.27 -0.99
CA ASN A 198 10.59 0.65 -1.61
C ASN A 198 10.36 -0.81 -1.99
N ALA A 199 9.70 -1.58 -1.11
CA ALA A 199 9.50 -3.01 -1.29
C ALA A 199 8.81 -3.36 -2.62
N ARG A 200 7.83 -2.55 -3.06
CA ARG A 200 7.09 -2.82 -4.30
C ARG A 200 7.91 -2.57 -5.57
N VAL A 201 8.87 -1.64 -5.51
CA VAL A 201 9.83 -1.37 -6.60
C VAL A 201 10.87 -2.49 -6.64
N TRP A 202 11.44 -2.85 -5.50
CA TRP A 202 12.41 -3.96 -5.37
C TRP A 202 11.83 -5.32 -5.77
N ALA A 203 10.53 -5.50 -5.61
CA ALA A 203 9.80 -6.67 -6.08
C ALA A 203 9.62 -6.73 -7.61
N GLY A 204 9.90 -5.65 -8.34
CA GLY A 204 9.65 -5.54 -9.78
C GLY A 204 8.17 -5.39 -10.14
N LEU A 205 7.31 -5.03 -9.18
CA LEU A 205 5.86 -5.03 -9.36
C LEU A 205 5.29 -3.67 -9.74
N HIS A 206 5.95 -2.60 -9.33
CA HIS A 206 5.47 -1.23 -9.45
C HIS A 206 6.57 -0.23 -9.81
N PHE A 207 6.17 0.88 -10.42
CA PHE A 207 7.00 2.06 -10.65
C PHE A 207 7.00 2.98 -9.41
N ARG A 208 8.03 3.82 -9.26
CA ARG A 208 8.16 4.73 -8.11
C ARG A 208 6.97 5.69 -7.98
N THR A 209 6.53 6.30 -9.07
CA THR A 209 5.37 7.20 -9.05
C THR A 209 4.11 6.46 -8.62
N SER A 210 3.95 5.19 -9.01
CA SER A 210 2.78 4.37 -8.64
C SER A 210 2.69 4.12 -7.14
N VAL A 211 3.82 3.87 -6.47
CA VAL A 211 3.86 3.67 -5.02
C VAL A 211 3.76 4.97 -4.23
N LEU A 212 4.05 6.12 -4.84
CA LEU A 212 3.87 7.44 -4.22
C LEU A 212 2.44 7.96 -4.42
N ALA A 213 1.86 7.77 -5.60
CA ALA A 213 0.50 8.19 -5.94
C ALA A 213 -0.59 7.52 -5.09
N ARG A 214 -0.25 6.44 -4.37
CA ARG A 214 -1.11 5.81 -3.36
C ARG A 214 -1.58 6.79 -2.28
N GLU A 215 -0.85 7.90 -2.06
CA GLU A 215 -1.15 8.88 -1.01
C GLU A 215 -2.60 9.40 -1.13
N THR A 216 -3.12 9.48 -2.37
CA THR A 216 -4.49 9.91 -2.60
C THR A 216 -5.53 8.85 -2.19
N PRO A 217 -5.57 7.64 -2.79
CA PRO A 217 -6.56 6.63 -2.40
C PRO A 217 -6.29 5.95 -1.04
N GLY A 218 -5.14 6.16 -0.39
CA GLY A 218 -4.84 5.61 0.95
C GLY A 218 -5.10 6.63 2.06
N PRO A 219 -4.10 7.42 2.48
CA PRO A 219 -4.24 8.40 3.56
C PRO A 219 -5.38 9.40 3.41
N HIS A 220 -5.67 9.94 2.20
CA HIS A 220 -6.80 10.87 2.09
C HIS A 220 -8.15 10.20 2.28
N VAL A 221 -8.34 8.95 1.80
CA VAL A 221 -9.55 8.17 2.10
C VAL A 221 -9.68 8.01 3.61
N ALA A 222 -8.62 7.50 4.26
CA ALA A 222 -8.62 7.27 5.70
C ALA A 222 -8.93 8.53 6.50
N ASN A 223 -8.21 9.63 6.26
CA ASN A 223 -8.44 10.89 6.96
C ASN A 223 -9.86 11.40 6.73
N TRP A 224 -10.35 11.36 5.48
CA TRP A 224 -11.69 11.85 5.17
C TRP A 224 -12.79 11.06 5.85
N THR A 225 -12.69 9.71 5.86
CA THR A 225 -13.68 8.82 6.48
C THR A 225 -13.63 8.85 7.99
N LEU A 226 -12.43 8.81 8.59
CA LEU A 226 -12.24 8.77 10.04
C LEU A 226 -12.75 10.06 10.71
N GLN A 227 -12.50 11.22 10.08
CA GLN A 227 -12.99 12.53 10.53
C GLN A 227 -14.52 12.68 10.46
N ARG A 228 -15.22 11.81 9.73
CA ARG A 228 -16.67 11.95 9.48
C ARG A 228 -17.53 10.91 10.18
N TYR A 229 -17.03 9.68 10.26
CA TYR A 229 -17.85 8.54 10.68
C TYR A 229 -17.37 7.88 11.96
N PHE A 230 -16.18 8.25 12.47
CA PHE A 230 -15.57 7.63 13.64
C PHE A 230 -15.15 8.65 14.71
N GLN A 231 -15.80 9.81 14.74
CA GLN A 231 -15.60 10.78 15.83
C GLN A 231 -16.27 10.29 17.12
N PRO A 232 -15.75 10.68 18.30
CA PRO A 232 -16.51 10.53 19.54
C PRO A 232 -17.88 11.19 19.40
N THR A 233 -18.91 10.59 19.99
CA THR A 233 -20.20 11.27 20.16
C THR A 233 -20.08 12.24 21.33
N ASP A 234 -20.74 13.40 21.28
CA ASP A 234 -20.74 14.45 22.32
C ASP A 234 -21.34 13.98 23.69
N GLN A 235 -21.45 12.68 23.95
CA GLN A 235 -21.97 12.08 25.18
C GLN A 235 -20.90 11.44 26.08
N ASP A 236 -19.62 11.60 25.77
CA ASP A 236 -18.52 11.12 26.63
C ASP A 236 -18.07 12.13 27.71
N ASP A 237 -18.84 13.20 27.95
CA ASP A 237 -18.74 13.96 29.19
C ASP A 237 -19.68 13.33 30.26
N ASP A 238 -19.06 12.58 31.17
CA ASP A 238 -19.35 12.63 32.62
C ASP A 238 -20.49 11.80 33.28
N ASN A 239 -20.95 10.62 32.84
CA ASN A 239 -21.89 9.88 33.73
C ASN A 239 -22.04 8.35 33.77
N ASP A 240 -21.29 7.50 33.06
CA ASP A 240 -21.57 6.03 33.14
C ASP A 240 -20.33 5.12 33.31
N ARG A 241 -19.33 5.59 34.05
CA ARG A 241 -18.26 4.72 34.60
C ARG A 241 -18.20 4.84 36.12
N SER A 242 -19.18 4.26 36.80
CA SER A 242 -19.13 3.96 38.24
C SER A 242 -19.32 2.47 38.49
#